data_AF-A0A7W6NWU6-F1
#
_entry.id   AF-A0A7W6NWU6-F1
#
_cell.length_a   1.000
_cell.length_b   1.000
_cell.length_c   1.000
_cell.angle_alpha   90.00
_cell.angle_beta   90.00
_cell.angle_gamma   90.00
#
_symmetry.space_group_name_H-M   'P 1'
#
loop_
_entity.id
_entity.type
_entity.pdbx_description
1 polymer ?
#
loop_
_entity_poly.entity_id
_entity_poly.type
_entity_poly.pdbx_seq_one_letter_code
_entity_poly.pdbx_strand_id
1 'polypeptide(L)' 'MTESKYYAQRADEARGAAMRAKGMASFRAHMGMAHEYERRARGFEPRHADNVVLDD' A
#
# COMPACT_ATOMS: atom_id res chain seq x y z
N MET A 1 18.06 0.23 -9.73
CA MET A 1 16.73 0.81 -9.44
C MET A 1 16.72 1.11 -7.94
N THR A 2 16.47 2.35 -7.49
CA THR A 2 16.43 2.65 -6.05
C THR A 2 15.11 2.16 -5.46
N GLU A 3 15.10 1.65 -4.22
CA GLU A 3 13.89 1.14 -3.54
C GLU A 3 12.74 2.17 -3.56
N SER A 4 13.06 3.45 -3.41
CA SER A 4 12.10 4.55 -3.50
C SER A 4 11.36 4.59 -4.86
N LYS A 5 12.05 4.36 -5.98
CA LYS A 5 11.44 4.31 -7.32
C LYS A 5 10.56 3.07 -7.52
N TYR A 6 10.97 1.94 -6.96
CA TYR A 6 10.17 0.70 -7.00
C TYR A 6 8.83 0.90 -6.29
N TYR A 7 8.86 1.44 -5.07
CA TYR A 7 7.64 1.69 -4.31
C TYR A 7 6.75 2.77 -4.93
N ALA A 8 7.33 3.83 -5.50
CA ALA A 8 6.55 4.85 -6.22
C ALA A 8 5.78 4.25 -7.40
N GLN A 9 6.42 3.40 -8.20
CA GLN A 9 5.77 2.71 -9.32
C GLN A 9 4.62 1.80 -8.84
N ARG A 10 4.82 1.08 -7.73
CA ARG A 10 3.79 0.19 -7.15
C ARG A 10 2.60 0.96 -6.56
N ALA A 11 2.83 2.15 -6.03
CA ALA A 11 1.76 3.03 -5.59
C ALA A 11 0.86 3.47 -6.75
N ASP A 12 1.46 3.83 -7.88
CA ASP A 12 0.72 4.24 -9.07
C ASP A 12 -0.05 3.07 -9.70
N GLU A 13 0.53 1.87 -9.73
CA GLU A 13 -0.17 0.64 -10.15
C GLU A 13 -1.39 0.37 -9.27
N ALA A 14 -1.23 0.44 -7.95
CA ALA A 14 -2.31 0.20 -7.00
C ALA A 14 -3.42 1.27 -7.11
N ARG A 15 -3.07 2.55 -7.32
CA ARG A 15 -4.05 3.61 -7.64
C ARG A 15 -4.78 3.32 -8.94
N GLY A 16 -4.06 2.93 -9.98
CA GLY A 16 -4.64 2.55 -11.27
C GLY A 16 -5.61 1.36 -11.16
N ALA A 17 -5.30 0.40 -10.28
CA ALA A 17 -6.19 -0.72 -9.97
C ALA A 17 -7.42 -0.26 -9.16
N ALA A 18 -7.24 0.63 -8.19
CA ALA A 18 -8.35 1.22 -7.44
C ALA A 18 -9.34 1.93 -8.35
N MET A 19 -8.84 2.78 -9.26
CA MET A 19 -9.66 3.52 -10.23
C MET A 19 -10.43 2.60 -11.18
N ARG A 20 -9.95 1.38 -11.41
CA ARG A 20 -10.61 0.36 -12.24
C ARG A 20 -11.49 -0.60 -11.43
N ALA A 21 -11.45 -0.55 -10.10
CA ALA A 21 -12.16 -1.48 -9.25
C ALA A 21 -13.68 -1.23 -9.29
N LYS A 22 -14.44 -2.29 -9.59
CA LYS A 22 -15.90 -2.26 -9.57
C LYS A 22 -16.41 -2.58 -8.17
N GLY A 23 -16.25 -1.64 -7.24
CA GLY A 23 -16.78 -1.77 -5.88
C GLY A 23 -15.99 -1.01 -4.81
N MET A 24 -16.71 -0.46 -3.83
CA MET A 24 -16.15 0.34 -2.73
C MET A 24 -15.13 -0.44 -1.88
N ALA A 25 -15.34 -1.74 -1.64
CA ALA A 25 -14.41 -2.56 -0.86
C ALA A 25 -13.07 -2.76 -1.58
N SER A 26 -13.10 -3.17 -2.85
CA SER A 26 -11.90 -3.36 -3.68
C SER A 26 -11.18 -2.03 -3.94
N PHE A 27 -11.92 -0.94 -4.16
CA PHE A 27 -11.35 0.42 -4.26
C PHE A 27 -10.57 0.78 -2.99
N ARG A 28 -11.16 0.59 -1.81
CA ARG A 28 -10.50 0.88 -0.52
C ARG A 28 -9.26 0.02 -0.30
N ALA A 29 -9.31 -1.27 -0.63
CA ALA A 29 -8.16 -2.17 -0.51
C ALA A 29 -6.98 -1.70 -1.39
N HIS A 30 -7.24 -1.40 -2.67
CA HIS A 30 -6.21 -0.92 -3.59
C HIS A 30 -5.67 0.47 -3.23
N MET A 31 -6.52 1.39 -2.76
CA MET A 31 -6.07 2.69 -2.25
C MET A 31 -5.24 2.55 -0.97
N GLY A 32 -5.59 1.63 -0.08
CA GLY A 32 -4.80 1.31 1.13
C GLY A 32 -3.39 0.84 0.78
N MET A 33 -3.28 -0.10 -0.17
CA MET A 33 -1.99 -0.57 -0.69
C MET A 33 -1.18 0.54 -1.36
N ALA A 34 -1.83 1.40 -2.16
CA ALA A 34 -1.15 2.53 -2.79
C ALA A 34 -0.53 3.47 -1.76
N HIS A 35 -1.28 3.82 -0.70
CA HIS A 35 -0.79 4.65 0.39
C HIS A 35 0.37 4.02 1.17
N GLU A 36 0.39 2.70 1.31
CA GLU A 36 1.50 1.99 1.96
C GLU A 36 2.77 2.06 1.10
N TYR A 37 2.64 1.84 -0.20
CA TYR A 37 3.76 1.99 -1.13
C TYR A 37 4.28 3.44 -1.18
N GLU A 38 3.42 4.46 -1.16
CA GLU A 38 3.88 5.85 -1.08
C GLU A 38 4.65 6.17 0.21
N ARG A 39 4.22 5.58 1.33
CA ARG A 39 4.95 5.73 2.60
C ARG A 39 6.34 5.12 2.50
N ARG A 40 6.45 3.89 1.99
CA ARG A 40 7.74 3.23 1.77
C ARG A 40 8.61 3.97 0.77
N ALA A 41 8.02 4.52 -0.30
CA ALA A 41 8.74 5.33 -1.30
C ALA A 41 9.36 6.60 -0.70
N ARG A 42 8.71 7.19 0.31
CA ARG A 42 9.20 8.36 1.07
C ARG A 42 10.14 7.99 2.21
N GLY A 43 10.49 6.71 2.38
CA GLY A 43 11.36 6.24 3.45
C GLY A 43 10.68 6.15 4.82
N PHE A 44 9.35 6.14 4.88
CA PHE A 44 8.64 5.83 6.12
C PHE A 44 8.65 4.32 6.33
N GLU A 45 9.31 3.88 7.40
CA GLU A 45 9.18 2.51 7.87
C GLU A 45 7.74 2.25 8.34
N PRO A 46 7.17 1.06 8.07
CA PRO A 46 5.88 0.69 8.64
C PRO A 46 6.00 0.78 10.17
N ARG A 47 5.11 1.56 10.79
CA ARG A 47 5.01 1.56 12.25
C ARG A 47 4.62 0.14 12.64
N HIS A 48 5.54 -0.62 13.21
CA HIS A 48 5.23 -1.88 13.88
C HIS A 48 4.21 -1.59 14.99
N ALA A 49 2.94 -1.85 14.70
CA ALA A 49 1.82 -1.93 15.63
C ALA A 49 0.69 -2.57 14.81
N ASP A 50 0.36 -3.85 14.91
CA ASP A 50 0.52 -4.80 16.01
C ASP A 50 1.06 -6.11 15.43
N ASN A 51 2.05 -6.71 16.11
CA ASN A 51 2.03 -8.16 16.21
C ASN A 51 0.71 -8.49 16.90
N VAL A 52 -0.35 -8.73 16.13
CA VAL A 52 -1.50 -9.46 16.65
C VAL A 52 -0.93 -10.84 16.96
N VAL A 53 -0.48 -10.98 18.20
CA VAL A 53 -0.35 -12.27 18.86
C VAL A 53 -1.73 -12.87 18.75
N LEU A 54 -1.90 -13.75 17.78
CA LEU A 54 -2.94 -14.76 17.83
C LEU A 54 -2.52 -15.66 19.00
N ASP A 55 -2.92 -15.26 20.21
CA ASP A 55 -3.02 -16.20 21.32
C ASP A 55 -4.09 -17.24 20.94
N ASP A 56 -3.76 -18.48 21.27
CA ASP A 56 -4.32 -19.80 20.90
C ASP A 56 -5.86 -19.92 20.85
#